data_AF-A0AAW8N8Q2-F1
#
_entry.id   AF-A0AAW8N8Q2-F1
#
_cell.length_a   1.000
_cell.length_b   1.000
_cell.length_c   1.000
_cell.angle_alpha   90.00
_cell.angle_beta   90.00
_cell.angle_gamma   90.00
#
_symmetry.space_group_name_H-M   'P 1'
#
loop_
_entity.id
_entity.type
_entity.pdbx_description
1 polymer ?
#
loop_
_entity_poly.entity_id
_entity_poly.type
_entity_poly.pdbx_seq_one_letter_code
_entity_poly.pdbx_strand_id
1 'polypeptide(L)' 'MGKGNSEGKENASQRFMRATGRLRAIFGPANRSSLVHDMTEENRRLLAQREAETQQWETVTRPDGSTYVVPRNPEDKSLR' A
#
# COMPACT_ATOMS: atom_id res chain seq x y z
N MET A 1 46.40 -19.50 32.87
CA MET A 1 45.48 -18.35 32.66
C MET A 1 44.55 -18.68 31.50
N GLY A 2 43.25 -18.87 31.77
CA GLY A 2 42.24 -19.09 30.73
C GLY A 2 41.77 -17.77 30.14
N LYS A 3 41.73 -17.67 28.80
CA LYS A 3 40.96 -16.65 28.10
C LYS A 3 39.74 -17.35 27.49
N GLY A 4 38.58 -17.11 28.11
CA GLY A 4 37.31 -17.64 27.67
C GLY A 4 36.93 -17.08 26.31
N ASN A 5 36.49 -17.98 25.43
CA ASN A 5 35.84 -17.65 24.17
C ASN A 5 34.56 -16.85 24.47
N SER A 6 34.55 -15.56 24.20
CA SER A 6 33.30 -14.81 24.09
C SER A 6 32.71 -15.10 22.72
N GLU A 7 32.01 -16.24 22.61
CA GLU A 7 31.00 -16.44 21.56
C GLU A 7 29.98 -15.32 21.72
N GLY A 8 30.17 -14.26 20.93
CA GLY A 8 29.27 -13.11 20.88
C GLY A 8 27.92 -13.60 20.41
N LYS A 9 26.98 -13.78 21.36
CA LYS A 9 25.57 -14.03 21.11
C LYS A 9 25.12 -13.13 19.96
N GLU A 10 24.83 -13.73 18.80
CA GLU A 10 24.29 -12.98 17.67
C GLU A 10 23.05 -12.22 18.14
N ASN A 11 23.14 -10.88 18.13
CA ASN A 11 22.06 -10.02 18.58
C ASN A 11 20.85 -10.24 17.65
N ALA A 12 19.63 -10.23 18.17
CA ALA A 12 18.40 -10.39 17.38
C ALA A 12 18.38 -9.44 16.17
N SER A 13 18.93 -8.23 16.33
CA SER A 13 19.10 -7.25 15.26
C SER A 13 20.02 -7.74 14.12
N GLN A 14 21.12 -8.43 14.42
CA GLN A 14 22.02 -8.99 13.40
C GLN A 14 21.34 -10.12 12.62
N ARG A 15 20.59 -10.98 13.31
CA ARG A 15 19.79 -12.04 12.65
C ARG A 15 18.71 -11.44 11.75
N PHE A 16 18.03 -10.40 12.21
CA PHE A 16 17.02 -9.69 11.44
C PHE A 16 17.62 -9.03 10.19
N MET A 17 18.75 -8.33 10.31
CA MET A 17 19.44 -7.69 9.18
C MET A 17 19.93 -8.71 8.15
N ARG A 18 20.45 -9.87 8.58
CA ARG A 18 20.82 -10.95 7.65
C ARG A 18 19.60 -11.54 6.94
N ALA A 19 18.50 -11.76 7.65
CA ALA A 19 17.27 -12.31 7.06
C ALA A 19 16.66 -11.35 6.02
N THR A 20 16.53 -10.07 6.35
CA THR A 20 16.00 -9.05 5.42
C THR A 20 16.96 -8.78 4.26
N GLY A 21 18.27 -8.82 4.48
CA GLY A 21 19.27 -8.74 3.41
C GLY A 21 19.19 -9.93 2.44
N ARG A 22 19.00 -11.15 2.95
CA ARG A 22 18.85 -12.35 2.13
C ARG A 22 17.54 -12.36 1.33
N LEU A 23 16.45 -11.86 1.93
CA LEU A 23 15.20 -11.63 1.21
C LEU A 23 15.37 -10.62 0.08
N ARG A 24 16.06 -9.50 0.31
CA ARG A 24 16.40 -8.53 -0.76
C ARG A 24 17.28 -9.13 -1.86
N ALA A 25 18.15 -10.09 -1.54
CA ALA A 25 18.97 -10.78 -2.55
C ALA A 25 18.14 -11.71 -3.45
N ILE A 26 17.05 -12.28 -2.92
CA ILE A 26 16.15 -13.19 -3.67
C ILE A 26 15.08 -12.42 -4.43
N PHE A 27 14.44 -11.44 -3.79
CA PHE A 27 13.36 -10.64 -4.37
C PHE A 27 13.85 -9.39 -5.11
N GLY A 28 15.15 -9.13 -5.08
CA GLY A 28 15.75 -7.91 -5.64
C GLY A 28 15.50 -6.67 -4.77
N PRO A 29 16.16 -5.55 -5.08
CA PRO A 29 15.79 -4.27 -4.49
C PRO A 29 14.33 -3.94 -4.86
N ALA A 30 13.55 -3.49 -3.87
CA ALA A 30 12.19 -2.97 -4.12
C ALA A 30 12.25 -2.00 -5.29
N ASN A 31 11.34 -2.17 -6.26
CA ASN A 31 11.30 -1.36 -7.47
C ASN A 31 11.31 0.13 -7.08
N ARG A 32 12.43 0.81 -7.34
CA ARG A 32 12.56 2.25 -7.22
C ARG A 32 12.16 2.87 -8.54
N SER A 33 10.94 2.60 -9.00
CA SER A 33 10.42 3.37 -10.12
C SER A 33 10.24 4.79 -9.61
N SER A 34 10.71 5.77 -10.37
CA SER A 34 10.37 7.17 -10.13
C SER A 34 8.84 7.24 -9.97
N LEU A 35 8.36 7.80 -8.85
CA LEU A 35 6.95 8.16 -8.69
C LEU A 35 6.50 9.21 -9.73
N VAL A 36 7.47 9.77 -10.43
CA VAL A 36 7.32 10.75 -11.50
C VAL A 36 7.55 10.03 -12.82
N HIS A 37 6.55 9.27 -13.27
CA HIS A 37 6.45 8.88 -14.68
C HIS A 37 5.69 9.98 -15.40
N ASP A 38 6.12 10.33 -16.61
CA ASP A 38 5.37 11.30 -17.42
C ASP A 38 3.95 10.77 -17.69
N MET A 39 2.97 11.63 -17.46
CA MET A 39 1.57 11.29 -17.67
C MET A 39 1.27 11.27 -19.17
N THR A 40 1.49 10.09 -19.77
CA THR A 40 1.15 9.79 -21.17
C THR A 40 -0.32 10.07 -21.43
N GLU A 41 -0.68 10.30 -22.69
CA GLU A 41 -2.07 10.59 -23.05
C GLU A 41 -3.00 9.43 -22.67
N GLU A 42 -2.54 8.20 -22.81
CA GLU A 42 -3.25 6.99 -22.37
C GLU A 42 -3.48 6.99 -20.85
N ASN A 43 -2.46 7.34 -20.06
CA ASN A 43 -2.59 7.43 -18.60
C ASN A 43 -3.57 8.53 -18.18
N ARG A 44 -3.63 9.66 -18.89
CA ARG A 44 -4.63 10.71 -18.63
C ARG A 44 -6.04 10.24 -18.91
N ARG A 45 -6.25 9.51 -20.02
CA ARG A 45 -7.55 8.94 -20.36
C ARG A 45 -7.98 7.91 -19.33
N LEU A 46 -7.07 7.05 -18.90
CA LEU A 46 -7.34 6.08 -17.84
C LEU A 46 -7.67 6.79 -16.52
N LEU A 47 -6.91 7.81 -16.14
CA LEU A 47 -7.15 8.59 -14.93
C LEU A 47 -8.55 9.23 -14.96
N ALA A 48 -8.92 9.89 -16.07
CA ALA A 48 -10.24 10.49 -16.22
C ALA A 48 -11.38 9.47 -16.10
N GLN A 49 -11.20 8.26 -16.65
CA GLN A 49 -12.16 7.17 -16.47
C GLN A 49 -12.29 6.75 -15.00
N ARG A 50 -11.16 6.58 -14.29
CA ARG A 50 -11.14 6.20 -12.88
C ARG A 50 -11.73 7.28 -11.97
N GLU A 51 -11.49 8.55 -12.27
CA GLU A 51 -12.10 9.68 -11.57
C GLU A 51 -13.61 9.71 -11.76
N ALA A 52 -14.10 9.40 -12.97
CA ALA A 52 -15.53 9.28 -13.24
C ALA A 52 -16.16 8.09 -12.50
N GLU A 53 -15.50 6.93 -12.47
CA GLU A 53 -15.93 5.75 -11.69
C GLU A 53 -15.98 6.05 -10.18
N THR A 54 -15.00 6.77 -9.65
CA THR A 54 -14.93 7.09 -8.21
C THR A 54 -16.04 8.06 -7.78
N GLN A 55 -16.48 8.95 -8.67
CA GLN A 55 -17.56 9.89 -8.41
C GLN A 55 -18.95 9.24 -8.34
N GLN A 56 -19.06 7.92 -8.47
CA GLN A 56 -20.33 7.20 -8.37
C GLN A 56 -20.87 7.13 -6.94
N TRP A 57 -20.07 7.48 -5.93
CA TRP A 57 -20.42 7.29 -4.52
C TRP A 57 -20.48 8.62 -3.75
N GLU A 58 -21.35 8.66 -2.76
CA GLU A 58 -21.51 9.77 -1.82
C GLU A 58 -21.53 9.22 -0.38
N THR A 59 -20.97 9.99 0.54
CA THR A 59 -20.99 9.66 1.97
C THR A 59 -22.11 10.43 2.65
N VAL A 60 -23.05 9.71 3.28
CA VAL A 60 -24.16 10.29 4.03
C VAL A 60 -23.94 10.06 5.51
N THR A 61 -23.95 11.15 6.28
CA THR A 61 -23.88 11.12 7.75
C THR A 61 -25.27 11.38 8.31
N ARG A 62 -25.77 10.45 9.12
CA ARG A 62 -27.07 10.57 9.80
C ARG A 62 -26.90 11.35 11.11
N PRO A 63 -27.96 11.99 11.64
CA PRO A 63 -27.89 12.69 12.93
C PRO A 63 -27.46 11.85 14.15
N ASP A 64 -27.49 10.52 14.05
CA ASP A 64 -26.98 9.60 15.09
C ASP A 64 -25.45 9.39 15.02
N GLY A 65 -24.76 10.06 14.10
CA GLY A 65 -23.31 9.98 13.90
C GLY A 65 -22.86 8.80 13.02
N SER A 66 -23.76 7.94 12.58
CA SER A 66 -23.43 6.87 11.64
C SER A 66 -23.15 7.42 10.23
N THR A 67 -22.20 6.80 9.53
CA THR A 67 -21.76 7.23 8.21
C THR A 67 -21.77 6.05 7.25
N TYR A 68 -22.44 6.21 6.11
CA TYR A 68 -22.57 5.17 5.09
C TYR A 68 -22.25 5.71 3.71
N VAL A 69 -21.86 4.80 2.82
CA VAL A 69 -21.63 5.09 1.41
C VAL A 69 -22.87 4.70 0.62
N VAL A 70 -23.41 5.62 -0.16
CA VAL A 70 -24.56 5.40 -1.05
C VAL A 70 -24.16 5.70 -2.49
N PRO A 71 -24.76 5.03 -3.49
CA PRO A 71 -24.55 5.42 -4.87
C PRO A 71 -25.18 6.81 -5.09
N ARG A 72 -24.52 7.67 -5.86
CA ARG A 72 -25.08 8.96 -6.29
C ARG A 72 -26.27 8.80 -7.22
N ASN A 73 -26.28 7.73 -8.01
CA ASN A 73 -27.42 7.40 -8.85
C ASN A 73 -28.50 6.71 -7.99
N PRO A 74 -29.68 7.33 -7.76
CA PRO A 74 -30.73 6.77 -6.92
C PRO A 74 -31.34 5.47 -7.49
N GLU A 75 -31.19 5.24 -8.80
CA GLU A 75 -31.64 4.03 -9.49
C GLU A 75 -30.62 2.87 -9.40
N ASP A 76 -29.41 3.15 -8.93
CA ASP A 76 -28.38 2.13 -8.75
C ASP A 76 -28.70 1.27 -7.52
N LYS A 77 -28.97 -0.02 -7.79
CA LYS A 77 -29.34 -1.03 -6.78
C LYS A 77 -28.17 -1.94 -6.41
N SER A 78 -26.94 -1.64 -6.84
CA SER A 78 -25.76 -2.50 -6.59
C SER A 78 -25.43 -2.74 -5.11
N LEU A 79 -25.91 -1.88 -4.20
CA LEU A 79 -25.73 -2.00 -2.75
C LEU A 79 -26.97 -2.52 -1.98
N ARG A 80 -28.04 -2.92 -2.67
CA ARG A 80 -29.29 -3.41 -2.05
C ARG A 80 -29.40 -4.93 -2.08
#